data_AF-A0A1G6DJK9-F1
#
_entry.id   AF-A0A1G6DJK9-F1
#
_cell.length_a   1.000
_cell.length_b   1.000
_cell.length_c   1.000
_cell.angle_alpha   90.00
_cell.angle_beta   90.00
_cell.angle_gamma   90.00
#
_symmetry.space_group_name_H-M   'P 1'
#
loop_
_entity.id
_entity.type
_entity.pdbx_description
1 polymer ?
#
loop_
_entity_poly.entity_id
_entity_poly.type
_entity_poly.pdbx_seq_one_letter_code
_entity_poly.pdbx_strand_id
1 'polypeptide(L)' 'MNLSRTDVSRHRCRYFTDSGIIGSKEFVSEVFDEVKHLLDSKDERRFTPVGGVDGVYSMKRLAAVIS' A
#
# COMPACT_ATOMS: atom_id res chain seq x y z
N MET A 1 -16.58 -12.56 17.06
CA MET A 1 -15.70 -11.38 16.98
C MET A 1 -16.26 -10.45 15.93
N ASN A 2 -16.66 -9.23 16.28
CA ASN A 2 -17.18 -8.24 15.32
C ASN A 2 -15.99 -7.38 14.88
N LEU A 3 -15.52 -7.56 13.64
CA LEU A 3 -14.39 -6.81 13.08
C LEU A 3 -14.92 -5.50 12.49
N SER A 4 -14.34 -4.36 12.86
CA SER A 4 -14.73 -3.09 12.27
C SER A 4 -14.30 -3.03 10.80
N ARG A 5 -14.91 -2.12 10.02
CA ARG A 5 -14.51 -1.87 8.63
C ARG A 5 -13.02 -1.50 8.50
N THR A 6 -12.48 -0.87 9.53
CA THR A 6 -11.05 -0.53 9.64
C THR A 6 -10.19 -1.77 9.88
N ASP A 7 -10.61 -2.66 10.80
CA ASP A 7 -9.91 -3.91 11.07
C ASP A 7 -9.85 -4.78 9.81
N VAL A 8 -10.96 -4.87 9.07
CA VAL A 8 -11.01 -5.60 7.79
C VAL A 8 -10.07 -4.99 6.75
N SER A 9 -9.94 -3.65 6.70
CA SER A 9 -9.03 -2.98 5.75
C SER A 9 -7.55 -3.10 6.14
N ARG A 10 -7.21 -3.14 7.43
CA ARG A 10 -5.83 -3.41 7.87
C ARG A 10 -5.33 -4.78 7.43
N HIS A 11 -6.20 -5.79 7.52
CA HIS A 11 -5.84 -7.19 7.31
C HIS A 11 -6.12 -7.72 5.89
N ARG A 12 -6.63 -6.90 4.96
CA ARG A 12 -6.90 -7.30 3.58
C ARG A 12 -6.33 -6.31 2.57
N CYS A 13 -5.52 -6.82 1.64
CA CYS A 13 -5.03 -6.04 0.50
C CYS A 13 -6.17 -5.47 -0.33
N ARG A 14 -6.05 -4.20 -0.72
CA ARG A 14 -6.86 -3.60 -1.77
C ARG A 14 -5.93 -3.03 -2.84
N TYR A 15 -6.04 -3.57 -4.05
CA TYR A 15 -5.40 -3.02 -5.24
C TYR A 15 -6.30 -1.99 -5.89
N PHE A 16 -5.73 -0.84 -6.23
CA PHE A 16 -6.42 0.23 -6.96
C PHE A 16 -5.85 0.36 -8.37
N THR A 17 -6.67 0.86 -9.29
CA THR A 17 -6.37 0.97 -10.73
C THR A 17 -5.14 1.83 -11.06
N ASP A 18 -4.64 2.61 -10.10
CA ASP A 18 -3.43 3.44 -10.22
C ASP A 18 -2.18 2.77 -9.61
N SER A 19 -2.14 1.43 -9.55
CA SER A 19 -1.07 0.62 -8.93
C SER A 19 -0.87 0.92 -7.44
N GLY A 20 -1.94 1.32 -6.75
CA GLY A 20 -1.91 1.61 -5.31
C GLY A 20 -2.22 0.39 -4.45
N ILE A 21 -1.49 0.21 -3.35
CA ILE A 21 -1.74 -0.82 -2.32
C ILE A 21 -2.13 -0.12 -1.02
N ILE A 22 -3.18 -0.60 -0.33
CA ILE A 22 -3.55 -0.14 1.02
C ILE A 22 -3.64 -1.34 1.98
N GLY A 23 -3.10 -1.19 3.19
CA GLY A 23 -3.12 -2.21 4.24
C GLY A 23 -2.29 -1.81 5.47
N SER A 24 -1.97 -2.76 6.35
CA SER A 24 -0.96 -2.52 7.39
C SER A 24 0.41 -2.22 6.78
N LYS A 25 1.33 -1.65 7.57
CA LYS A 25 2.67 -1.31 7.07
C LYS A 25 3.45 -2.54 6.62
N GLU A 26 3.38 -3.60 7.43
CA GLU A 26 4.05 -4.88 7.22
C GLU A 26 3.51 -5.53 5.95
N PHE A 27 2.18 -5.61 5.86
CA PHE A 27 1.49 -6.22 4.73
C PHE A 27 1.76 -5.49 3.40
N VAL A 28 1.71 -4.14 3.41
CA VAL A 28 2.02 -3.33 2.23
C VAL A 28 3.49 -3.52 1.80
N SER A 29 4.41 -3.75 2.75
CA SER A 29 5.81 -4.03 2.44
C SER A 29 6.00 -5.40 1.81
N GLU A 30 5.38 -6.45 2.35
CA GLU A 30 5.46 -7.82 1.82
C GLU A 30 4.95 -7.89 0.39
N VAL A 31 3.74 -7.37 0.14
CA VAL A 31 3.13 -7.36 -1.20
C VAL A 31 4.00 -6.59 -2.20
N PHE A 32 4.60 -5.47 -1.79
CA PHE A 32 5.51 -4.72 -2.66
C PHE A 32 6.76 -5.53 -3.02
N ASP A 33 7.41 -6.16 -2.04
CA ASP A 33 8.58 -6.98 -2.30
C ASP A 33 8.27 -8.14 -3.26
N GLU A 34 7.05 -8.68 -3.21
CA GLU A 34 6.56 -9.66 -4.17
C GLU A 34 6.34 -9.07 -5.57
N VAL A 35 5.69 -7.91 -5.74
CA VAL A 35 5.29 -7.43 -7.08
C VAL A 35 6.22 -6.41 -7.72
N LYS A 36 7.22 -5.87 -7.00
CA LYS A 36 8.11 -4.80 -7.48
C LYS A 36 8.84 -5.14 -8.79
N HIS A 37 9.17 -6.43 -8.98
CA HIS A 37 9.83 -6.91 -10.18
C HIS A 37 8.93 -6.87 -11.42
N LEU A 38 7.60 -6.81 -11.25
CA LEU A 38 6.62 -6.67 -12.32
C LEU A 38 6.33 -5.21 -12.68
N LEU A 39 6.71 -4.27 -11.79
CA LEU A 39 6.30 -2.86 -11.88
C LEU A 39 7.38 -1.94 -12.48
N ASP A 40 8.47 -2.49 -13.02
CA ASP A 40 9.64 -1.75 -13.54
C ASP A 40 10.15 -0.65 -12.58
N SER A 41 9.81 -0.78 -11.29
CA SER A 41 9.97 0.29 -10.32
C SER A 41 11.41 0.29 -9.84
N LYS A 42 12.09 1.41 -10.05
CA LYS A 42 13.23 1.81 -9.22
C LYS A 42 12.77 1.68 -7.77
N ASP A 43 13.55 1.00 -6.92
CA ASP A 43 13.26 0.60 -5.52
C ASP A 43 12.81 1.73 -4.56
N GLU A 44 12.41 2.90 -5.05
CA GLU A 44 11.95 4.05 -4.27
C GLU A 44 10.53 3.84 -3.75
N ARG A 45 10.43 3.58 -2.45
CA ARG A 45 9.18 3.37 -1.71
C ARG A 45 8.74 4.66 -1.02
N ARG A 46 7.45 5.01 -1.07
CA ARG A 46 6.85 6.02 -0.17
C ARG A 46 5.59 5.50 0.50
N PHE A 47 5.76 4.90 1.68
CA PHE A 47 4.66 4.55 2.57
C PHE A 47 4.03 5.84 3.11
N THR A 48 2.77 6.09 2.75
CA THR A 48 2.05 7.28 3.21
C THR A 48 0.94 6.82 4.17
N PRO A 49 0.94 7.28 5.43
CA PRO A 49 -0.13 6.95 6.37
C PRO A 49 -1.47 7.46 5.83
N VAL A 50 -2.52 6.67 5.97
CA VAL A 50 -3.87 7.05 5.55
C VAL A 50 -4.49 7.90 6.66
N GLY A 51 -4.79 9.16 6.35
CA GLY A 51 -5.40 10.08 7.30
C GLY A 51 -6.72 9.56 7.87
N GLY A 52 -6.91 9.70 9.18
CA GLY A 52 -8.13 9.29 9.88
C GLY A 52 -8.23 7.79 10.18
N VAL A 53 -7.24 6.98 9.80
CA VAL A 53 -7.22 5.54 10.08
C VAL A 53 -5.86 5.11 10.58
N ASP A 54 -5.76 4.88 11.89
CA ASP A 54 -4.49 4.51 12.51
C ASP A 54 -3.97 3.15 11.99
N GLY A 55 -2.66 3.00 11.87
CA GLY A 55 -2.03 1.74 11.42
C GLY A 55 -2.35 1.31 9.98
N VAL A 56 -2.97 2.16 9.15
CA VAL A 56 -3.21 1.89 7.72
C VAL A 56 -2.30 2.78 6.87
N TYR A 57 -1.65 2.15 5.90
CA TYR A 57 -0.69 2.78 5.00
C TYR A 57 -1.14 2.57 3.56
N SER A 58 -0.80 3.55 2.73
CA SER A 58 -0.91 3.45 1.29
C SER A 58 0.48 3.47 0.66
N MET A 59 0.62 2.73 -0.44
CA MET A 59 1.75 2.80 -1.33
C MET A 59 1.21 3.16 -2.71
N LYS A 60 1.78 4.19 -3.33
CA LYS A 60 1.54 4.52 -4.72
C LYS A 60 2.81 4.23 -5.50
N ARG A 61 2.68 3.74 -6.73
CA ARG A 61 3.77 3.80 -7.70
C ARG A 61 4.21 5.26 -7.80
N LEU A 62 5.50 5.54 -7.56
CA LEU A 62 6.06 6.81 -8.00
C LEU A 62 6.00 6.79 -9.53
N ALA A 63 5.00 7.45 -10.11
CA ALA A 63 5.13 7.88 -11.50
C ALA A 63 6.43 8.66 -11.58
N ALA A 64 7.23 8.40 -12.63
CA ALA A 64 8.47 9.12 -12.85
C ALA A 64 8.24 10.60 -12.55
N VAL A 65 8.99 11.14 -11.59
CA VAL A 65 9.00 12.58 -11.33
C VAL A 65 9.35 13.20 -12.67
N ILE A 66 8.37 13.82 -13.33
CA ILE A 66 8.65 14.66 -14.49
C ILE A 66 9.22 15.94 -13.88
N SER A 67 10.54 15.92 -13.73
CA SER A 67 11.37 17.08 -13.42
C SER A 67 11.32 18.10 -14.54
#